data_AF-A0A5J6PJJ7-F1
#
_entry.id   AF-A0A5J6PJJ7-F1
#
_cell.length_a   1.000
_cell.length_b   1.000
_cell.length_c   1.000
_cell.angle_alpha   90.00
_cell.angle_beta   90.00
_cell.angle_gamma   90.00
#
_symmetry.space_group_name_H-M   'P 1'
#
loop_
_entity.id
_entity.type
_entity.pdbx_description
1 polymer ?
#
loop_
_entity_poly.entity_id
_entity_poly.type
_entity_poly.pdbx_seq_one_letter_code
_entity_poly.pdbx_strand_id
1 'polypeptide(L)'
;MAHGSVIHGDADFGSLTQNPGASIDGEKTVQGAGFWDALYADLKGASQTAKALAGVNAGYINTTQTFNRQGDVSVFNILGLNLSAGKSLTLKGNADDVFIVNVDFFGFILGGGAAIILDGISADNVLFNVHGVLNSGHVNVAAGSMQGTYIAPDGYFQLGDGLTLNGVRFLGAGISGNLQTVHGITPPQPPVTVPEPSALLLLGLGLLGLGVARRRKLG
;
A
#
# COMPACT_ATOMS: atom_id res chain seq x y z
N MET A 1 30.19 10.76 -2.52
CA MET A 1 30.06 9.98 -1.28
C MET A 1 28.94 8.98 -1.50
N ALA A 2 29.13 7.69 -1.23
CA ALA A 2 28.03 6.74 -1.33
C ALA A 2 27.02 7.07 -0.23
N HIS A 3 25.81 7.47 -0.60
CA HIS A 3 24.73 7.66 0.34
C HIS A 3 24.22 6.26 0.72
N GLY A 4 24.46 5.83 1.96
CA GLY A 4 23.87 4.59 2.45
C GLY A 4 22.44 4.82 2.93
N SER A 5 21.71 3.73 3.16
CA SER A 5 20.33 3.79 3.65
C SER A 5 20.28 4.28 5.09
N VAL A 6 19.33 5.17 5.38
CA VAL A 6 19.01 5.59 6.74
C VAL A 6 17.71 4.88 7.16
N ILE A 7 17.76 4.17 8.28
CA ILE A 7 16.58 3.59 8.92
C ILE A 7 16.15 4.54 10.04
N HIS A 8 14.92 5.05 9.97
CA HIS A 8 14.36 5.89 11.01
C HIS A 8 13.53 5.02 11.98
N GLY A 9 13.81 5.14 13.28
CA GLY A 9 13.20 4.34 14.34
C GLY A 9 14.18 3.38 15.01
N ASP A 10 13.66 2.64 15.97
CA ASP A 10 14.43 1.70 16.78
C ASP A 10 14.64 0.37 16.05
N ALA A 11 15.72 -0.33 16.40
CA ALA A 11 16.10 -1.61 15.85
C ALA A 11 16.46 -2.60 16.96
N ASP A 12 15.58 -3.58 17.16
CA ASP A 12 15.87 -4.80 17.89
C ASP A 12 16.50 -5.84 16.94
N PHE A 13 17.61 -6.46 17.31
CA PHE A 13 18.28 -7.45 16.45
C PHE A 13 19.00 -8.56 17.23
N GLY A 14 19.07 -9.77 16.66
CA GLY A 14 19.96 -10.82 17.15
C GLY A 14 21.41 -10.62 16.69
N SER A 15 21.59 -10.15 15.45
CA SER A 15 22.87 -9.75 14.86
C SER A 15 22.66 -8.62 13.86
N LEU A 16 23.58 -7.66 13.78
CA LEU A 16 23.49 -6.51 12.88
C LEU A 16 24.76 -6.39 12.03
N THR A 17 24.58 -6.38 10.71
CA THR A 17 25.63 -6.08 9.74
C THR A 17 25.23 -4.83 8.96
N GLN A 18 26.05 -3.78 9.01
CA GLN A 18 25.80 -2.51 8.32
C GLN A 18 26.98 -2.14 7.43
N ASN A 19 26.70 -1.85 6.16
CA ASN A 19 27.72 -1.36 5.23
C ASN A 19 28.07 0.12 5.52
N PRO A 20 29.26 0.59 5.10
CA PRO A 20 29.64 2.00 5.23
C PRO A 20 28.57 2.94 4.65
N GLY A 21 28.21 3.97 5.42
CA GLY A 21 27.21 4.97 5.05
C GLY A 21 25.76 4.63 5.42
N ALA A 22 25.46 3.40 5.86
CA ALA A 22 24.16 3.07 6.41
C ALA A 22 24.05 3.49 7.88
N SER A 23 22.88 3.94 8.32
CA SER A 23 22.62 4.33 9.71
C SER A 23 21.24 3.90 10.20
N ILE A 24 21.10 3.81 11.52
CA ILE A 24 19.81 3.69 12.24
C ILE A 24 19.77 4.87 13.20
N ASP A 25 18.71 5.67 13.13
CA ASP A 25 18.59 6.91 13.91
C ASP A 25 18.00 6.69 15.32
N GLY A 26 17.36 5.55 15.58
CA GLY A 26 16.80 5.19 16.89
C GLY A 26 17.69 4.28 17.75
N GLU A 27 17.08 3.71 18.79
CA GLU A 27 17.74 2.79 19.71
C GLU A 27 18.13 1.49 19.00
N LYS A 28 19.28 0.93 19.37
CA LYS A 28 19.84 -0.30 18.79
C LYS A 28 20.02 -1.32 19.90
N THR A 29 19.11 -2.28 19.97
CA THR A 29 19.04 -3.21 21.10
C THR A 29 19.31 -4.64 20.62
N VAL A 30 20.28 -5.28 21.25
CA VAL A 30 20.57 -6.70 20.98
C VAL A 30 19.59 -7.55 21.78
N GLN A 31 18.82 -8.38 21.08
CA GLN A 31 17.83 -9.27 21.67
C GLN A 31 18.29 -10.73 21.63
N GLY A 32 17.99 -11.47 22.70
CA GLY A 32 18.31 -12.91 22.82
C GLY A 32 17.24 -13.83 22.21
N ALA A 33 17.53 -15.13 22.12
CA ALA A 33 16.63 -16.13 21.53
C ALA A 33 15.21 -16.11 22.14
N GLY A 34 15.10 -15.99 23.46
CA GLY A 34 13.79 -15.98 24.13
C GLY A 34 12.88 -14.80 23.73
N PHE A 35 13.45 -13.65 23.35
CA PHE A 35 12.68 -12.54 22.80
C PHE A 35 12.12 -12.89 21.42
N TRP A 36 12.97 -13.45 20.55
CA TRP A 36 12.56 -13.84 19.18
C TRP A 36 11.56 -14.99 19.18
N ASP A 37 11.71 -15.96 20.09
CA ASP A 37 10.77 -17.06 20.26
C ASP A 37 9.40 -16.55 20.71
N ALA A 38 9.35 -15.61 21.66
CA ALA A 38 8.12 -14.99 22.10
C ALA A 38 7.46 -14.17 20.98
N LEU A 39 8.22 -13.35 20.26
CA LEU A 39 7.72 -12.57 19.13
C LEU A 39 7.17 -13.49 18.02
N TYR A 40 7.87 -14.57 17.69
CA TYR A 40 7.39 -15.55 16.72
C TYR A 40 6.09 -16.21 17.19
N ALA A 41 6.00 -16.62 18.46
CA ALA A 41 4.79 -17.19 19.04
C ALA A 41 3.60 -16.21 18.97
N ASP A 42 3.82 -14.93 19.28
CA ASP A 42 2.80 -13.88 19.19
C ASP A 42 2.33 -13.67 17.74
N LEU A 43 3.25 -13.58 16.79
CA LEU A 43 2.91 -13.46 15.36
C LEU A 43 2.15 -14.68 14.86
N LYS A 44 2.58 -15.89 15.24
CA LYS A 44 1.89 -17.13 14.88
C LYS A 44 0.49 -17.17 15.48
N GLY A 45 0.34 -16.81 16.75
CA GLY A 45 -0.95 -16.74 17.45
C GLY A 45 -1.91 -15.73 16.81
N ALA A 46 -1.42 -14.54 16.47
CA ALA A 46 -2.20 -13.52 15.76
C ALA A 46 -2.66 -14.00 14.38
N SER A 47 -1.77 -14.62 13.60
CA SER A 47 -2.10 -15.19 12.29
C SER A 47 -3.14 -16.31 12.39
N GLN A 48 -3.03 -17.22 13.37
CA GLN A 48 -4.05 -18.26 13.59
C GLN A 48 -5.38 -17.69 14.06
N THR A 49 -5.37 -16.64 14.89
CA THR A 49 -6.59 -15.95 15.34
C THR A 49 -7.31 -15.30 14.16
N ALA A 50 -6.58 -14.57 13.31
CA ALA A 50 -7.14 -13.96 12.09
C ALA A 50 -7.71 -15.02 11.13
N LYS A 51 -7.01 -16.15 10.95
CA LYS A 51 -7.46 -17.29 10.15
C LYS A 51 -8.77 -17.91 10.67
N ALA A 52 -8.94 -17.96 11.99
CA ALA A 52 -10.12 -18.59 12.61
C ALA A 52 -11.40 -17.76 12.49
N LEU A 53 -11.31 -16.49 12.08
CA LEU A 53 -12.48 -15.64 11.92
C LEU A 53 -13.33 -16.09 10.72
N ALA A 54 -14.64 -16.14 10.93
CA ALA A 54 -15.60 -16.40 9.86
C ALA A 54 -15.61 -15.21 8.88
N GLY A 55 -15.68 -15.50 7.58
CA GLY A 55 -15.64 -14.48 6.53
C GLY A 55 -16.20 -14.98 5.21
N VAL A 56 -16.20 -14.10 4.21
CA VAL A 56 -16.67 -14.42 2.87
C VAL A 56 -15.54 -15.04 2.05
N ASN A 57 -15.80 -16.20 1.45
CA ASN A 57 -14.87 -16.82 0.51
C ASN A 57 -14.93 -16.09 -0.83
N ALA A 58 -13.82 -15.48 -1.24
CA ALA A 58 -13.72 -14.71 -2.47
C ALA A 58 -12.88 -15.41 -3.57
N GLY A 59 -12.45 -16.64 -3.32
CA GLY A 59 -11.73 -17.46 -4.31
C GLY A 59 -10.33 -16.92 -4.60
N TYR A 60 -9.87 -17.07 -5.84
CA TYR A 60 -8.54 -16.63 -6.26
C TYR A 60 -8.61 -15.26 -6.94
N ILE A 61 -7.78 -14.31 -6.53
CA ILE A 61 -7.85 -12.93 -7.01
C ILE A 61 -6.82 -12.72 -8.13
N ASN A 62 -7.29 -12.64 -9.37
CA ASN A 62 -6.45 -12.43 -10.56
C ASN A 62 -6.99 -11.37 -11.54
N THR A 63 -8.04 -10.66 -11.14
CA THR A 63 -8.65 -9.52 -11.85
C THR A 63 -8.80 -8.36 -10.89
N THR A 64 -9.08 -7.17 -11.43
CA THR A 64 -9.47 -6.04 -10.57
C THR A 64 -10.71 -6.40 -9.77
N GLN A 65 -10.67 -6.18 -8.46
CA GLN A 65 -11.75 -6.51 -7.54
C GLN A 65 -11.87 -5.46 -6.45
N THR A 66 -13.09 -5.26 -5.97
CA THR A 66 -13.37 -4.42 -4.80
C THR A 66 -14.06 -5.24 -3.73
N PHE A 67 -13.51 -5.18 -2.51
CA PHE A 67 -14.16 -5.66 -1.30
C PHE A 67 -14.76 -4.47 -0.57
N ASN A 68 -16.08 -4.47 -0.41
CA ASN A 68 -16.79 -3.48 0.39
C ASN A 68 -16.87 -3.96 1.84
N ARG A 69 -17.02 -3.01 2.76
CA ARG A 69 -17.25 -3.26 4.18
C ARG A 69 -18.36 -4.28 4.46
N GLN A 70 -18.12 -5.19 5.43
CA GLN A 70 -19.10 -6.19 5.90
C GLN A 70 -19.13 -6.33 7.44
N GLY A 71 -20.27 -6.08 8.08
CA GLY A 71 -20.42 -6.26 9.54
C GLY A 71 -19.63 -5.22 10.34
N ASP A 72 -19.02 -5.61 11.47
CA ASP A 72 -18.11 -4.79 12.32
C ASP A 72 -16.61 -5.02 11.99
N VAL A 73 -16.29 -6.19 11.45
CA VAL A 73 -14.97 -6.53 10.90
C VAL A 73 -15.20 -7.25 9.58
N SER A 74 -14.63 -6.76 8.49
CA SER A 74 -14.78 -7.41 7.19
C SER A 74 -13.71 -8.47 7.02
N VAL A 75 -14.10 -9.73 6.94
CA VAL A 75 -13.19 -10.85 6.78
C VAL A 75 -13.39 -11.47 5.40
N PHE A 76 -12.33 -11.49 4.59
CA PHE A 76 -12.31 -12.10 3.27
C PHE A 76 -11.29 -13.23 3.24
N ASN A 77 -11.74 -14.42 2.86
CA ASN A 77 -10.88 -15.58 2.68
C ASN A 77 -10.62 -15.76 1.18
N ILE A 78 -9.35 -15.64 0.78
CA ILE A 78 -8.91 -15.86 -0.60
C ILE A 78 -7.98 -17.06 -0.67
N LEU A 79 -8.05 -17.77 -1.80
CA LEU A 79 -7.11 -18.84 -2.11
C LEU A 79 -5.71 -18.26 -2.38
N GLY A 80 -5.64 -17.07 -2.96
CA GLY A 80 -4.38 -16.46 -3.37
C GLY A 80 -4.63 -15.17 -4.13
N LEU A 81 -3.55 -14.43 -4.37
CA LEU A 81 -3.57 -13.18 -5.10
C LEU A 81 -2.45 -13.17 -6.14
N ASN A 82 -2.80 -12.91 -7.40
CA ASN A 82 -1.83 -12.68 -8.46
C ASN A 82 -2.34 -11.56 -9.37
N LEU A 83 -1.92 -10.34 -9.06
CA LEU A 83 -2.28 -9.16 -9.82
C LEU A 83 -1.06 -8.67 -10.63
N SER A 84 -1.33 -8.33 -11.87
CA SER A 84 -0.35 -7.79 -12.82
C SER A 84 -1.04 -6.86 -13.81
N ALA A 85 -0.25 -6.19 -14.66
CA ALA A 85 -0.75 -5.31 -15.74
C ALA A 85 -1.75 -4.24 -15.23
N GLY A 86 -1.42 -3.59 -14.12
CA GLY A 86 -2.23 -2.52 -13.52
C GLY A 86 -3.51 -2.96 -12.80
N LYS A 87 -3.75 -4.26 -12.64
CA LYS A 87 -4.91 -4.77 -11.88
C LYS A 87 -4.80 -4.43 -10.39
N SER A 88 -5.94 -4.27 -9.72
CA SER A 88 -5.96 -3.88 -8.31
C SER A 88 -6.93 -4.68 -7.44
N LEU A 89 -6.59 -4.84 -6.17
CA LEU A 89 -7.55 -5.18 -5.12
C LEU A 89 -7.82 -3.92 -4.31
N THR A 90 -9.06 -3.45 -4.33
CA THR A 90 -9.51 -2.29 -3.57
C THR A 90 -10.30 -2.76 -2.34
N LEU A 91 -9.92 -2.30 -1.16
CA LEU A 91 -10.74 -2.41 0.05
C LEU A 91 -11.43 -1.06 0.25
N LYS A 92 -12.76 -1.07 0.40
CA LYS A 92 -13.57 0.16 0.47
C LYS A 92 -14.38 0.24 1.75
N GLY A 93 -14.19 1.34 2.49
CA GLY A 93 -14.84 1.61 3.76
C GLY A 93 -14.56 3.03 4.25
N ASN A 94 -14.71 3.24 5.55
CA ASN A 94 -14.40 4.46 6.28
C ASN A 94 -13.12 4.29 7.10
N ALA A 95 -12.62 5.37 7.69
CA ALA A 95 -11.30 5.40 8.33
C ALA A 95 -11.17 4.36 9.46
N ASP A 96 -12.26 4.14 10.21
CA ASP A 96 -12.33 3.25 11.37
C ASP A 96 -12.71 1.81 11.03
N ASP A 97 -12.96 1.52 9.75
CA ASP A 97 -13.36 0.19 9.33
C ASP A 97 -12.19 -0.79 9.34
N VAL A 98 -12.41 -1.99 9.89
CA VAL A 98 -11.39 -3.04 9.97
C VAL A 98 -11.58 -4.08 8.87
N PHE A 99 -10.47 -4.43 8.21
CA PHE A 99 -10.42 -5.47 7.18
C PHE A 99 -9.37 -6.52 7.51
N ILE A 100 -9.74 -7.79 7.33
CA ILE A 100 -8.85 -8.94 7.41
C ILE A 100 -8.98 -9.72 6.11
N VAL A 101 -7.88 -9.89 5.40
CA VAL A 101 -7.79 -10.69 4.17
C VAL A 101 -6.91 -11.90 4.47
N ASN A 102 -7.52 -13.06 4.67
CA ASN A 102 -6.86 -14.34 4.88
C ASN A 102 -6.47 -14.95 3.52
N VAL A 103 -5.20 -15.32 3.36
CA VAL A 103 -4.62 -15.90 2.12
C VAL A 103 -4.06 -17.28 2.42
N ASP A 104 -4.73 -18.36 2.00
CA ASP A 104 -4.48 -19.73 2.50
C ASP A 104 -3.72 -20.68 1.57
N PHE A 105 -3.79 -20.48 0.24
CA PHE A 105 -3.35 -21.50 -0.72
C PHE A 105 -2.15 -21.08 -1.56
N PHE A 106 -2.33 -20.24 -2.59
CA PHE A 106 -1.29 -19.97 -3.56
C PHE A 106 -0.94 -18.48 -3.61
N GLY A 107 0.08 -18.13 -2.84
CA GLY A 107 0.89 -16.93 -3.00
C GLY A 107 0.17 -15.59 -2.82
N PHE A 108 1.00 -14.58 -2.59
CA PHE A 108 0.63 -13.19 -2.69
C PHE A 108 1.59 -12.54 -3.68
N ILE A 109 1.11 -12.32 -4.91
CA ILE A 109 1.90 -11.89 -6.06
C ILE A 109 1.38 -10.57 -6.60
N LEU A 110 2.25 -9.56 -6.62
CA LEU A 110 2.01 -8.26 -7.21
C LEU A 110 3.11 -7.94 -8.22
N GLY A 111 2.75 -7.61 -9.45
CA GLY A 111 3.70 -7.21 -10.49
C GLY A 111 3.11 -6.20 -11.46
N GLY A 112 3.92 -5.73 -12.42
CA GLY A 112 3.43 -4.97 -13.58
C GLY A 112 2.50 -3.79 -13.26
N GLY A 113 2.80 -3.03 -12.20
CA GLY A 113 2.01 -1.88 -11.77
C GLY A 113 0.72 -2.21 -11.02
N ALA A 114 0.54 -3.45 -10.54
CA ALA A 114 -0.61 -3.84 -9.73
C ALA A 114 -0.67 -3.08 -8.39
N ALA A 115 -1.86 -2.99 -7.79
CA ALA A 115 -2.04 -2.20 -6.57
C ALA A 115 -2.98 -2.85 -5.55
N ILE A 116 -2.63 -2.71 -4.28
CA ILE A 116 -3.56 -2.81 -3.16
C ILE A 116 -3.97 -1.38 -2.80
N ILE A 117 -5.27 -1.11 -2.85
CA ILE A 117 -5.82 0.25 -2.68
C ILE A 117 -6.76 0.27 -1.48
N LEU A 118 -6.53 1.18 -0.54
CA LEU A 118 -7.46 1.46 0.54
C LEU A 118 -8.27 2.71 0.19
N ASP A 119 -9.55 2.53 -0.13
CA ASP A 119 -10.49 3.60 -0.42
C ASP A 119 -11.25 3.97 0.86
N GLY A 120 -10.75 5.02 1.53
CA GLY A 120 -11.34 5.59 2.73
C GLY A 120 -10.93 4.95 4.06
N ILE A 121 -10.06 3.93 4.05
CA ILE A 121 -9.68 3.13 5.23
C ILE A 121 -8.25 3.47 5.69
N SER A 122 -8.00 3.50 7.01
CA SER A 122 -6.64 3.59 7.54
C SER A 122 -5.85 2.29 7.30
N ALA A 123 -4.59 2.40 6.86
CA ALA A 123 -3.73 1.24 6.66
C ALA A 123 -3.48 0.43 7.96
N ASP A 124 -3.52 1.08 9.12
CA ASP A 124 -3.39 0.40 10.42
C ASP A 124 -4.58 -0.53 10.72
N ASN A 125 -5.72 -0.33 10.07
CA ASN A 125 -6.95 -1.12 10.25
C ASN A 125 -7.07 -2.27 9.22
N VAL A 126 -6.03 -2.53 8.43
CA VAL A 126 -6.04 -3.58 7.39
C VAL A 126 -4.97 -4.61 7.65
N LEU A 127 -5.38 -5.87 7.75
CA LEU A 127 -4.50 -7.03 7.90
C LEU A 127 -4.61 -7.97 6.70
N PHE A 128 -3.51 -8.18 5.99
CA PHE A 128 -3.32 -9.30 5.07
C PHE A 128 -2.63 -10.44 5.80
N ASN A 129 -3.39 -11.48 6.14
CA ASN A 129 -2.91 -12.66 6.84
C ASN A 129 -2.56 -13.76 5.84
N VAL A 130 -1.27 -13.88 5.52
CA VAL A 130 -0.74 -14.89 4.61
C VAL A 130 -0.37 -16.13 5.42
N HIS A 131 -1.11 -17.22 5.22
CA HIS A 131 -0.97 -18.45 5.99
C HIS A 131 -1.08 -19.68 5.11
N GLY A 132 -0.94 -20.86 5.70
CA GLY A 132 -1.06 -22.14 4.98
C GLY A 132 0.29 -22.68 4.50
N VAL A 133 0.34 -23.99 4.33
CA VAL A 133 1.58 -24.75 4.08
C VAL A 133 2.25 -24.33 2.77
N LEU A 134 1.46 -23.99 1.76
CA LEU A 134 2.00 -23.57 0.45
C LEU A 134 2.49 -22.11 0.42
N ASN A 135 2.18 -21.32 1.45
CA ASN A 135 2.74 -19.99 1.66
C ASN A 135 3.97 -20.01 2.60
N SER A 136 4.39 -21.20 3.06
CA SER A 136 5.64 -21.38 3.81
C SER A 136 6.81 -21.24 2.83
N GLY A 137 7.35 -20.03 2.70
CA GLY A 137 8.38 -19.74 1.70
C GLY A 137 8.37 -18.28 1.26
N HIS A 138 7.53 -17.89 0.30
CA HIS A 138 7.70 -16.61 -0.38
C HIS A 138 6.38 -15.86 -0.65
N VAL A 139 6.30 -14.62 -0.16
CA VAL A 139 5.40 -13.56 -0.64
C VAL A 139 6.19 -12.74 -1.66
N ASN A 140 5.84 -12.85 -2.94
CA ASN A 140 6.62 -12.28 -4.04
C ASN A 140 5.95 -11.02 -4.59
N VAL A 141 6.53 -9.86 -4.28
CA VAL A 141 6.03 -8.58 -4.77
C VAL A 141 7.07 -7.99 -5.69
N ALA A 142 6.90 -8.12 -7.00
CA ALA A 142 7.88 -7.69 -8.00
C ALA A 142 7.86 -6.17 -8.24
N ALA A 143 6.68 -5.57 -8.39
CA ALA A 143 6.48 -4.13 -8.61
C ALA A 143 5.00 -3.77 -8.40
N GLY A 144 4.70 -2.54 -8.00
CA GLY A 144 3.32 -2.10 -7.76
C GLY A 144 3.17 -1.14 -6.58
N SER A 145 2.00 -1.15 -5.94
CA SER A 145 1.75 -0.41 -4.70
C SER A 145 1.08 -1.28 -3.64
N MET A 146 1.56 -1.17 -2.41
CA MET A 146 1.02 -1.86 -1.24
C MET A 146 0.62 -0.87 -0.15
N GLN A 147 -0.42 -1.24 0.60
CA GLN A 147 -0.92 -0.54 1.78
C GLN A 147 -1.40 -1.59 2.80
N GLY A 148 -1.28 -1.30 4.10
CA GLY A 148 -1.77 -2.16 5.18
C GLY A 148 -0.69 -2.98 5.90
N THR A 149 -1.11 -3.79 6.87
CA THR A 149 -0.25 -4.71 7.61
C THR A 149 -0.27 -6.10 6.98
N TYR A 150 0.89 -6.68 6.71
CA TYR A 150 1.06 -8.01 6.11
C TYR A 150 1.71 -8.93 7.13
N ILE A 151 1.00 -9.98 7.55
CA ILE A 151 1.52 -11.00 8.47
C ILE A 151 1.75 -12.31 7.73
N ALA A 152 2.96 -12.86 7.85
CA ALA A 152 3.37 -14.13 7.26
C ALA A 152 4.43 -14.79 8.17
N PRO A 153 4.03 -15.38 9.32
CA PRO A 153 4.97 -15.80 10.35
C PRO A 153 6.00 -16.83 9.86
N ASP A 154 5.62 -17.65 8.88
CA ASP A 154 6.47 -18.68 8.27
C ASP A 154 6.89 -18.31 6.82
N GLY A 155 6.64 -17.06 6.40
CA GLY A 155 6.87 -16.58 5.05
C GLY A 155 7.93 -15.48 4.99
N TYR A 156 8.64 -15.43 3.87
CA TYR A 156 9.58 -14.36 3.56
C TYR A 156 8.98 -13.41 2.52
N PHE A 157 9.06 -12.10 2.77
CA PHE A 157 8.67 -11.08 1.81
C PHE A 157 9.82 -10.78 0.86
N GLN A 158 9.65 -11.08 -0.42
CA GLN A 158 10.58 -10.68 -1.48
C GLN A 158 10.01 -9.44 -2.18
N LEU A 159 10.66 -8.30 -1.97
CA LEU A 159 10.24 -6.99 -2.49
C LEU A 159 11.15 -6.59 -3.65
N GLY A 160 10.60 -6.55 -4.85
CA GLY A 160 11.27 -6.16 -6.08
C GLY A 160 11.29 -4.65 -6.30
N ASP A 161 12.04 -4.26 -7.32
CA ASP A 161 12.26 -2.86 -7.67
C ASP A 161 10.97 -2.14 -8.12
N GLY A 162 10.86 -0.87 -7.75
CA GLY A 162 9.71 -0.05 -8.15
C GLY A 162 8.43 -0.32 -7.35
N LEU A 163 8.52 -1.10 -6.27
CA LEU A 163 7.43 -1.24 -5.31
C LEU A 163 7.26 0.06 -4.50
N THR A 164 6.04 0.60 -4.50
CA THR A 164 5.66 1.72 -3.65
C THR A 164 5.01 1.21 -2.37
N LEU A 165 5.67 1.48 -1.23
CA LEU A 165 5.18 1.14 0.10
C LEU A 165 4.60 2.40 0.75
N ASN A 166 3.28 2.44 0.99
CA ASN A 166 2.62 3.55 1.68
C ASN A 166 1.78 3.02 2.84
N GLY A 167 2.15 3.38 4.08
CA GLY A 167 1.49 2.83 5.27
C GLY A 167 1.58 1.30 5.32
N VAL A 168 2.75 0.75 5.01
CA VAL A 168 2.95 -0.71 4.99
C VAL A 168 3.70 -1.15 6.25
N ARG A 169 3.19 -2.22 6.87
CA ARG A 169 3.90 -2.95 7.93
C ARG A 169 4.07 -4.40 7.51
N PHE A 170 5.27 -4.94 7.68
CA PHE A 170 5.57 -6.34 7.42
C PHE A 170 5.86 -7.06 8.74
N LEU A 171 5.22 -8.20 8.95
CA LEU A 171 5.36 -9.05 10.13
C LEU A 171 5.57 -10.49 9.64
N GLY A 172 6.81 -10.87 9.34
CA GLY A 172 7.11 -12.21 8.83
C GLY A 172 8.48 -12.73 9.20
N ALA A 173 8.78 -13.95 8.75
CA ALA A 173 10.04 -14.63 9.04
C ALA A 173 11.27 -13.88 8.49
N GLY A 174 11.06 -13.07 7.45
CA GLY A 174 12.06 -12.14 6.98
C GLY A 174 11.58 -11.31 5.80
N ILE A 175 12.38 -10.31 5.45
CA ILE A 175 12.15 -9.42 4.31
C ILE A 175 13.47 -9.34 3.55
N SER A 176 13.39 -9.46 2.23
CA SER A 176 14.51 -9.21 1.32
C SER A 176 14.02 -8.30 0.21
N GLY A 177 14.68 -7.17 0.00
CA GLY A 177 14.32 -6.28 -1.08
C GLY A 177 15.26 -5.12 -1.25
N ASN A 178 15.09 -4.43 -2.37
CA ASN A 178 15.81 -3.21 -2.69
C ASN A 178 14.96 -2.00 -2.31
N LEU A 179 15.10 -1.56 -1.05
CA LEU A 179 14.34 -0.42 -0.52
C LEU A 179 15.10 0.88 -0.81
N GLN A 180 14.50 1.73 -1.64
CA GLN A 180 15.10 2.99 -2.06
C GLN A 180 14.07 4.11 -2.00
N THR A 181 14.48 5.28 -1.49
CA THR A 181 13.72 6.51 -1.69
C THR A 181 14.09 7.08 -3.06
N VAL A 182 13.13 7.16 -3.97
CA VAL A 182 13.36 7.76 -5.28
C VAL A 182 13.30 9.29 -5.15
N HIS A 183 14.46 9.94 -5.23
CA HIS A 183 14.55 11.40 -5.29
C HIS A 183 14.22 11.90 -6.71
N GLY A 184 13.51 13.03 -6.82
CA GLY A 184 13.27 13.71 -8.10
C GLY A 184 11.89 13.48 -8.73
N ILE A 185 11.00 12.74 -8.07
CA ILE A 185 9.58 12.71 -8.43
C ILE A 185 8.87 13.76 -7.57
N THR A 186 8.87 15.02 -8.00
CA THR A 186 7.96 16.00 -7.43
C THR A 186 6.53 15.55 -7.75
N PRO A 187 5.61 15.43 -6.77
CA PRO A 187 4.21 15.22 -7.07
C PRO A 187 3.76 16.25 -8.10
N PRO A 188 2.95 15.89 -9.11
CA PRO A 188 2.41 16.88 -10.02
C PRO A 188 1.77 17.98 -9.16
N GLN A 189 2.27 19.22 -9.30
CA GLN A 189 1.70 20.33 -8.55
C GLN A 189 0.19 20.34 -8.82
N PRO A 190 -0.64 20.57 -7.78
CA PRO A 190 -2.07 20.72 -8.00
C PRO A 190 -2.26 21.73 -9.14
N PRO A 191 -3.19 21.47 -10.09
CA PRO A 191 -3.39 22.37 -11.20
C PRO A 191 -3.54 23.78 -10.64
N VAL A 192 -2.57 24.65 -10.96
CA VAL A 192 -2.64 26.04 -10.55
C VAL A 192 -3.96 26.56 -11.11
N THR A 193 -4.81 27.11 -10.24
CA THR A 193 -6.01 27.80 -10.67
C THR A 193 -5.54 29.00 -11.47
N VAL A 194 -5.40 28.81 -12.78
CA VAL A 194 -5.18 29.89 -13.72
C VAL A 194 -6.48 30.69 -13.67
N PRO A 195 -6.47 31.94 -13.19
CA PRO A 195 -7.65 32.78 -13.27
C PRO A 195 -8.10 32.77 -14.72
N GLU A 196 -9.37 32.44 -14.95
CA GLU A 196 -9.91 32.42 -16.31
C GLU A 196 -9.52 33.74 -16.99
N PRO A 197 -8.94 33.69 -18.19
CA PRO A 197 -8.45 34.89 -18.83
C PRO A 197 -9.57 35.92 -18.90
N SER A 198 -9.31 37.15 -18.43
CA SER A 198 -10.20 38.30 -18.62
C SER A 198 -10.58 38.51 -20.09
N ALA A 199 -9.93 37.81 -21.03
CA ALA A 199 -10.30 37.68 -22.43
C ALA A 199 -11.75 37.19 -22.64
N LEU A 200 -12.29 36.27 -21.84
CA LEU A 200 -13.70 35.84 -22.00
C LEU A 200 -14.67 36.96 -21.62
N LEU A 201 -14.37 37.69 -20.55
CA LEU A 201 -15.12 38.87 -20.14
C LEU A 201 -15.00 40.00 -21.19
N LEU A 202 -13.80 40.28 -21.68
CA LEU A 202 -13.54 41.29 -22.72
C LEU A 202 -14.19 40.92 -24.05
N LEU A 203 -14.18 39.65 -24.44
CA LEU A 203 -14.88 39.14 -25.62
C LEU A 203 -16.40 39.34 -25.47
N GLY A 204 -16.95 38.99 -24.30
CA GLY A 204 -18.35 39.23 -23.97
C GLY A 204 -18.74 40.71 -24.05
N LEU A 205 -17.94 41.60 -23.45
CA LEU A 205 -18.15 43.05 -23.50
C LEU A 205 -17.99 43.61 -24.92
N GLY A 206 -17.04 43.09 -25.70
CA GLY A 206 -16.84 43.47 -27.10
C GLY A 206 -18.04 43.10 -27.98
N LEU A 207 -18.58 41.89 -27.82
CA LEU A 207 -19.78 41.45 -28.55
C LEU A 207 -21.02 42.26 -28.17
N LEU A 208 -21.20 42.59 -26.88
CA LEU A 208 -22.27 43.49 -26.42
C LEU A 208 -22.13 44.89 -27.03
N GLY A 209 -20.92 45.45 -27.03
CA GLY A 209 -20.61 46.75 -27.65
C GLY A 209 -20.94 46.78 -29.14
N LEU A 210 -20.54 45.74 -29.89
CA LEU A 210 -20.87 45.59 -31.31
C LEU A 210 -22.39 45.46 -31.55
N GLY A 211 -23.10 44.73 -30.69
CA GLY A 211 -24.55 44.60 -30.76
C GLY A 211 -25.28 45.93 -30.59
N VAL A 212 -24.86 46.74 -29.61
CA VAL A 212 -25.41 48.09 -29.37
C VAL A 212 -25.08 49.04 -30.52
N ALA A 213 -23.85 49.02 -31.03
CA ALA A 213 -23.42 49.87 -32.14
C ALA A 213 -24.22 49.58 -33.43
N ARG A 214 -24.54 48.30 -33.70
CA ARG A 214 -25.32 47.90 -34.89
C ARG A 214 -26.77 48.42 -34.85
N ARG A 215 -27.40 48.47 -33.67
CA ARG A 215 -28.79 48.99 -33.54
C ARG A 215 -28.90 50.49 -33.84
N ARG A 216 -27.85 51.28 -33.58
CA ARG A 216 -27.84 52.73 -33.85
C ARG A 216 -27.69 53.11 -35.32
N LYS A 217 -27.31 52.19 -36.21
CA LYS A 217 -27.22 52.43 -37.66
C LYS A 217 -28.49 52.06 -38.43
N LEU A 218 -29.46 51.42 -37.78
CA LEU A 218 -30.67 50.88 -38.41
C LEU A 218 -31.96 51.63 -38.01
N GLY A 219 -31.85 52.72 -37.23
CA GLY A 219 -32.93 53.66 -36.93
C GLY A 219 -32.44 55.08 -37.18
#